data_AF-A0A2M8P7R8-F1
#
_entry.id   AF-A0A2M8P7R8-F1
#
_cell.length_a   1.000
_cell.length_b   1.000
_cell.length_c   1.000
_cell.angle_alpha   90.00
_cell.angle_beta   90.00
_cell.angle_gamma   90.00
#
_symmetry.space_group_name_H-M   'P 1'
#
loop_
_entity.id
_entity.type
_entity.pdbx_description
1 polymer ?
#
loop_
_entity_poly.entity_id
_entity_poly.type
_entity_poly.pdbx_seq_one_letter_code
_entity_poly.pdbx_strand_id
1 'polypeptide(L)'
;DIVKTFLGIVAIAETKAEAQQIANASPRAHMMNFVGTPSQIIDQIRPYVDLGITHFMLDFTDFPSSKGSRLFADEVIPAFR
;
A
#
# COMPACT_ATOMS: atom_id res chain seq x y z
N ASP A 1 21.53 -8.62 9.48
CA ASP A 1 21.74 -7.16 9.55
C ASP A 1 20.46 -6.45 9.94
N ILE A 2 20.56 -5.28 10.57
CA ILE A 2 19.41 -4.39 10.85
C ILE A 2 19.23 -3.51 9.62
N VAL A 3 18.03 -3.51 9.02
CA VAL A 3 17.70 -2.75 7.80
C VAL A 3 16.62 -1.70 8.09
N LYS A 4 16.58 -0.62 7.30
CA LYS A 4 15.48 0.36 7.37
C LYS A 4 14.20 -0.30 6.86
N THR A 5 13.20 -0.42 7.73
CA THR A 5 11.90 -1.01 7.40
C THR A 5 10.78 0.00 7.59
N PHE A 6 9.85 0.06 6.63
CA PHE A 6 8.61 0.81 6.76
C PHE A 6 7.46 -0.13 7.08
N LEU A 7 6.77 0.12 8.20
CA LEU A 7 5.51 -0.54 8.54
C LEU A 7 4.36 0.38 8.12
N GLY A 8 3.44 -0.12 7.29
CA GLY A 8 2.36 0.68 6.73
C GLY A 8 1.04 -0.04 6.65
N ILE A 9 -0.03 0.73 6.54
CA ILE A 9 -1.39 0.24 6.28
C ILE A 9 -1.86 0.74 4.92
N VAL A 10 -2.44 -0.15 4.13
CA VAL A 10 -2.73 0.04 2.70
C VAL A 10 -4.18 -0.26 2.36
N ALA A 11 -4.81 0.65 1.64
CA ALA A 11 -6.05 0.42 0.92
C ALA A 11 -5.80 0.66 -0.58
N ILE A 12 -5.73 -0.43 -1.35
CA ILE A 12 -5.46 -0.39 -2.80
C ILE A 12 -6.61 -1.05 -3.54
N ALA A 13 -7.03 -0.43 -4.65
CA ALA A 13 -8.05 -0.96 -5.55
C ALA A 13 -7.82 -0.46 -6.99
N GLU A 14 -8.56 -0.99 -7.96
CA GLU A 14 -8.45 -0.57 -9.36
C GLU A 14 -8.86 0.89 -9.56
N THR A 15 -9.75 1.40 -8.72
CA THR A 15 -10.19 2.80 -8.76
C THR A 15 -9.93 3.53 -7.44
N LYS A 16 -9.68 4.83 -7.52
CA LYS A 16 -9.52 5.69 -6.33
C LYS A 16 -10.76 5.67 -5.44
N ALA A 17 -11.95 5.63 -6.03
CA ALA A 17 -13.20 5.62 -5.28
C ALA A 17 -13.34 4.35 -4.42
N GLU A 18 -13.04 3.18 -5.00
CA GLU A 18 -13.06 1.91 -4.28
C GLU A 18 -11.99 1.85 -3.19
N ALA A 19 -10.76 2.31 -3.49
CA ALA A 19 -9.70 2.38 -2.48
C ALA A 19 -10.09 3.25 -1.28
N GLN A 20 -10.77 4.37 -1.53
CA GLN A 20 -11.28 5.25 -0.48
C GLN A 20 -12.42 4.60 0.33
N GLN A 21 -13.30 3.85 -0.32
CA GLN A 21 -14.35 3.10 0.36
C GLN A 21 -13.76 2.04 1.30
N ILE A 22 -12.77 1.28 0.82
CA ILE A 22 -12.02 0.29 1.62
C ILE A 22 -11.35 0.98 2.82
N ALA A 23 -10.65 2.09 2.60
CA ALA A 23 -9.99 2.85 3.66
C ALA A 23 -10.99 3.33 4.73
N ASN A 24 -12.13 3.90 4.31
CA ASN A 24 -13.13 4.47 5.21
C ASN A 24 -13.93 3.40 5.98
N ALA A 25 -14.08 2.20 5.43
CA ALA A 25 -14.74 1.09 6.10
C ALA A 25 -13.89 0.50 7.24
N SER A 26 -12.57 0.77 7.25
CA SER A 26 -11.67 0.31 8.30
C SER A 26 -11.74 1.21 9.54
N PRO A 27 -11.83 0.66 10.77
CA PRO A 27 -11.69 1.45 11.99
C PRO A 27 -10.30 2.10 12.12
N ARG A 28 -9.35 1.66 11.30
CA ARG A 28 -7.97 2.17 11.22
C ARG A 28 -7.81 3.23 10.12
N ALA A 29 -8.88 3.80 9.57
CA ALA A 29 -8.82 4.80 8.49
C ALA A 29 -7.82 5.94 8.77
N HIS A 30 -7.77 6.43 10.01
CA HIS A 30 -6.85 7.50 10.44
C HIS A 30 -5.37 7.09 10.49
N MET A 31 -5.07 5.79 10.33
CA MET A 31 -3.71 5.23 10.31
C MET A 31 -3.27 4.79 8.91
N MET A 32 -4.07 5.05 7.87
CA MET A 32 -3.69 4.68 6.49
C MET A 32 -2.43 5.42 6.07
N ASN A 33 -1.47 4.68 5.54
CA ASN A 33 -0.25 5.25 4.97
C ASN A 33 -0.40 5.40 3.46
N PHE A 34 -1.07 4.45 2.83
CA PHE A 34 -1.20 4.35 1.37
C PHE A 34 -2.66 4.09 0.98
N VAL A 35 -3.25 5.01 0.21
CA VAL A 35 -4.63 4.87 -0.30
C VAL A 35 -4.69 5.27 -1.76
N GLY A 36 -5.18 4.39 -2.64
CA GLY A 36 -5.39 4.72 -4.06
C GLY A 36 -5.26 3.56 -5.03
N THR A 37 -5.08 3.90 -6.30
CA THR A 37 -4.78 2.97 -7.41
C THR A 37 -3.32 2.50 -7.38
N PRO A 38 -2.93 1.43 -8.09
CA PRO A 38 -1.53 0.99 -8.17
C PRO A 38 -0.56 2.12 -8.53
N SER A 39 -0.87 2.91 -9.56
CA SER A 39 -0.08 4.09 -9.95
C SER A 39 0.08 5.11 -8.82
N GLN A 40 -1.00 5.42 -8.10
CA GLN A 40 -0.96 6.35 -6.97
C GLN A 40 -0.15 5.79 -5.80
N ILE A 41 -0.22 4.48 -5.55
CA ILE A 41 0.57 3.85 -4.50
C ILE A 41 2.06 3.86 -4.87
N ILE A 42 2.42 3.63 -6.14
CA ILE A 42 3.80 3.76 -6.62
C ILE A 42 4.33 5.18 -6.35
N ASP A 43 3.55 6.21 -6.68
CA ASP A 43 3.95 7.60 -6.44
C ASP A 43 4.09 7.91 -4.94
N GLN A 44 3.24 7.33 -4.09
CA GLN A 44 3.31 7.48 -2.63
C GLN A 44 4.51 6.73 -2.03
N ILE A 45 4.91 5.59 -2.59
CA ILE A 45 6.03 4.77 -2.09
C ILE A 45 7.39 5.32 -2.54
N ARG A 46 7.47 5.92 -3.74
CA ARG A 46 8.73 6.37 -4.33
C ARG A 46 9.60 7.23 -3.40
N PRO A 47 9.07 8.23 -2.66
CA PRO A 47 9.89 9.01 -1.72
C PRO A 47 10.55 8.17 -0.62
N TYR A 48 9.94 7.07 -0.18
CA TYR A 48 10.51 6.18 0.83
C TYR A 48 11.66 5.34 0.24
N VAL A 49 11.49 4.88 -1.00
CA VAL A 49 12.53 4.18 -1.76
C VAL A 49 13.72 5.11 -2.00
N ASP A 50 13.47 6.37 -2.37
CA ASP A 50 14.50 7.39 -2.57
C ASP A 50 15.30 7.69 -1.28
N LEU A 51 14.70 7.48 -0.10
CA LEU A 51 15.36 7.56 1.22
C LEU A 51 16.15 6.29 1.60
N GLY A 52 16.18 5.30 0.71
CA GLY A 52 16.88 4.02 0.88
C GLY A 52 16.11 2.96 1.68
N ILE A 53 14.78 3.08 1.79
CA ILE A 53 13.95 2.03 2.39
C ILE A 53 13.69 0.95 1.33
N THR A 54 14.17 -0.25 1.60
CA THR A 54 14.04 -1.41 0.68
C THR A 54 13.16 -2.52 1.24
N HIS A 55 12.73 -2.41 2.50
CA HIS A 55 11.90 -3.40 3.18
C HIS A 55 10.59 -2.75 3.66
N PHE A 56 9.45 -3.28 3.20
CA PHE A 56 8.11 -2.81 3.56
C PHE A 56 7.33 -3.96 4.18
N MET A 57 6.72 -3.70 5.35
CA MET A 57 5.75 -4.59 5.98
C MET A 57 4.40 -3.89 5.89
N LEU A 58 3.47 -4.47 5.13
CA LEU A 58 2.21 -3.80 4.78
C LEU A 58 1.01 -4.62 5.26
N ASP A 59 0.10 -3.95 5.95
CA ASP A 59 -1.21 -4.47 6.34
C ASP A 59 -2.26 -3.98 5.35
N PHE A 60 -2.95 -4.91 4.68
CA PHE A 60 -4.00 -4.61 3.71
C PHE A 60 -5.36 -4.67 4.38
N THR A 61 -6.14 -3.58 4.30
CA THR A 61 -7.39 -3.46 5.05
C THR A 61 -8.61 -4.07 4.38
N ASP A 62 -8.42 -4.86 3.32
CA ASP A 62 -9.50 -5.53 2.61
C ASP A 62 -9.86 -6.91 3.19
N PHE A 63 -9.29 -7.31 4.34
CA PHE A 63 -9.64 -8.57 5.00
C PHE A 63 -11.17 -8.71 5.17
N PRO A 64 -11.77 -9.88 4.84
CA PRO A 64 -11.14 -11.18 4.56
C PRO A 64 -10.66 -11.39 3.12
N SER A 65 -10.77 -10.40 2.24
CA SER A 65 -10.22 -10.47 0.89
C SER A 65 -8.69 -10.40 0.91
N SER A 66 -8.06 -10.97 -0.12
CA SER A 66 -6.63 -10.85 -0.43
C SER A 66 -6.40 -10.10 -1.75
N LYS A 67 -7.44 -9.46 -2.30
CA LYS A 67 -7.38 -8.76 -3.60
C LYS A 67 -6.37 -7.62 -3.54
N GLY A 68 -6.40 -6.82 -2.47
CA GLY A 68 -5.48 -5.70 -2.30
C GLY A 68 -4.01 -6.13 -2.29
N SER A 69 -3.68 -7.17 -1.53
CA SER A 69 -2.32 -7.71 -1.48
C SER A 69 -1.86 -8.32 -2.82
N ARG A 70 -2.76 -8.95 -3.58
CA ARG A 70 -2.45 -9.49 -4.92
C ARG A 70 -2.22 -8.37 -5.92
N LEU A 71 -3.12 -7.39 -5.98
CA LEU A 71 -3.00 -6.23 -6.84
C LEU A 71 -1.70 -5.45 -6.56
N PHE A 72 -1.33 -5.30 -5.28
CA PHE A 72 -0.04 -4.71 -4.91
C PHE A 72 1.15 -5.53 -5.43
N ALA A 73 1.11 -6.86 -5.26
CA ALA A 73 2.18 -7.73 -5.71
C ALA A 73 2.35 -7.73 -7.24
N ASP A 74 1.24 -7.67 -7.96
CA ASP A 74 1.20 -7.78 -9.42
C ASP A 74 1.51 -6.45 -10.11
N GLU A 75 1.13 -5.30 -9.52
CA GLU A 75 1.24 -4.00 -10.18
C GLU A 75 2.18 -3.00 -9.51
N VAL A 76 2.37 -3.06 -8.18
CA VAL A 76 3.21 -2.10 -7.46
C VAL A 76 4.64 -2.60 -7.33
N ILE A 77 4.85 -3.85 -6.93
CA ILE A 77 6.21 -4.41 -6.76
C ILE A 77 7.05 -4.31 -8.05
N PRO A 78 6.54 -4.63 -9.26
CA PRO A 78 7.35 -4.55 -10.48
C PRO A 78 7.88 -3.15 -10.81
N ALA A 79 7.26 -2.08 -10.31
CA ALA A 79 7.73 -0.72 -10.53
C ALA A 79 9.01 -0.36 -9.74
N PHE A 80 9.44 -1.23 -8.81
CA PHE A 80 10.61 -1.04 -7.94
C PHE A 80 11.64 -2.18 -8.03
N ARG A 81 11.52 -3.05 -9.05
CA ARG A 81 12.49 -4.12 -9.31
C ARG A 81 13.61 -3.67 -10.24
#